data_AF-A0A1G8TBG6-F1
#
_entry.id   AF-A0A1G8TBG6-F1
#
_cell.length_a   1.000
_cell.length_b   1.000
_cell.length_c   1.000
_cell.angle_alpha   90.00
_cell.angle_beta   90.00
_cell.angle_gamma   90.00
#
_symmetry.space_group_name_H-M   'P 1'
#
loop_
_entity.id
_entity.type
_entity.pdbx_description
1 polymer ?
#
loop_
_entity_poly.entity_id
_entity_poly.type
_entity_poly.pdbx_seq_one_letter_code
_entity_poly.pdbx_strand_id
1 'polypeptide(L)' 'MALIPEWRKAWRMTSVQIAALIAAVNAAAVAWSVFQGAVNPLVFASVNMALSVAVAVARVVQQSKLREPPANE' A
#
# COMPACT_ATOMS: atom_id res chain seq x y z
N MET A 1 -24.92 -8.83 8.41
CA MET A 1 -24.73 -7.37 8.32
C MET A 1 -23.46 -7.13 7.54
N ALA A 2 -23.56 -6.69 6.28
CA ALA A 2 -22.36 -6.32 5.51
C ALA A 2 -21.97 -4.90 5.92
N LEU A 3 -20.79 -4.72 6.52
CA LEU A 3 -20.29 -3.40 6.93
C LEU A 3 -20.19 -2.41 5.76
N ILE A 4 -20.11 -2.91 4.52
CA ILE A 4 -20.17 -2.12 3.30
C ILE A 4 -21.04 -2.91 2.30
N PRO A 5 -22.24 -2.42 1.96
CA PRO A 5 -23.17 -3.14 1.09
C PRO A 5 -22.58 -3.43 -0.31
N GLU A 6 -21.69 -2.55 -0.77
CA GLU A 6 -21.04 -2.62 -2.09
C GLU A 6 -19.53 -2.92 -2.01
N TRP A 7 -19.08 -3.69 -1.01
CA TRP A 7 -17.64 -3.94 -0.80
C TRP A 7 -16.92 -4.48 -2.05
N ARG A 8 -17.60 -5.32 -2.83
CA ARG A 8 -17.09 -5.89 -4.09
C ARG A 8 -16.91 -4.83 -5.18
N LYS A 9 -17.71 -3.77 -5.16
CA LYS A 9 -17.60 -2.60 -6.06
C LYS A 9 -16.48 -1.66 -5.61
N ALA A 10 -16.29 -1.50 -4.30
CA ALA A 10 -15.18 -0.73 -3.73
C ALA A 10 -13.80 -1.30 -4.13
N TRP A 11 -13.66 -2.63 -4.19
CA TRP A 11 -12.45 -3.30 -4.70
C TRP A 11 -12.11 -3.01 -6.17
N ARG A 12 -13.06 -2.52 -6.98
CA ARG A 12 -12.81 -2.10 -8.36
C ARG A 12 -12.23 -0.68 -8.45
N MET A 13 -12.25 0.09 -7.35
CA MET A 13 -11.65 1.41 -7.33
C MET A 13 -10.13 1.28 -7.19
N THR A 14 -9.39 1.89 -8.11
CA THR A 14 -7.92 1.89 -8.11
C THR A 14 -7.34 2.42 -6.79
N SER A 15 -8.03 3.34 -6.13
CA SER A 15 -7.67 3.86 -4.80
C SER A 15 -7.68 2.80 -3.70
N VAL A 16 -8.71 1.95 -3.68
CA VAL A 16 -8.83 0.86 -2.71
C VAL A 16 -7.79 -0.21 -2.99
N GLN A 17 -7.49 -0.49 -4.26
CA GLN A 17 -6.43 -1.42 -4.65
C GLN A 17 -5.04 -0.92 -4.23
N ILE A 18 -4.74 0.37 -4.45
CA ILE A 18 -3.48 0.98 -4.01
C ILE A 18 -3.40 0.98 -2.48
N ALA A 19 -4.47 1.33 -1.77
CA ALA A 19 -4.49 1.28 -0.31
C ALA A 19 -4.27 -0.14 0.22
N ALA A 20 -4.89 -1.14 -0.40
CA ALA A 20 -4.67 -2.56 -0.07
C ALA A 20 -3.23 -3.00 -0.37
N LEU A 21 -2.65 -2.54 -1.48
CA LEU A 21 -1.26 -2.84 -1.84
C LEU A 21 -0.28 -2.19 -0.86
N ILE A 22 -0.51 -0.95 -0.45
CA ILE A 22 0.28 -0.28 0.61
C ILE A 22 0.18 -1.07 1.92
N ALA A 23 -1.02 -1.48 2.32
CA ALA A 23 -1.22 -2.26 3.53
C ALA A 23 -0.48 -3.60 3.47
N ALA A 24 -0.55 -4.30 2.33
CA ALA A 24 0.17 -5.56 2.13
C ALA A 24 1.69 -5.39 2.18
N VAL A 25 2.24 -4.35 1.54
CA VAL A 25 3.69 -4.08 1.54
C VAL A 25 4.17 -3.71 2.96
N ASN A 26 3.40 -2.93 3.72
CA ASN A 26 3.75 -2.62 5.11
C ASN A 26 3.67 -3.86 6.01
N ALA A 27 2.65 -4.70 5.85
CA ALA A 27 2.55 -5.97 6.57
C ALA A 27 3.74 -6.89 6.24
N ALA A 28 4.15 -6.95 4.97
CA ALA A 28 5.33 -7.69 4.56
C ALA A 28 6.62 -7.14 5.20
N ALA A 29 6.78 -5.82 5.29
CA ALA A 29 7.93 -5.22 5.97
C ALA A 29 7.98 -5.55 7.48
N VAL A 30 6.82 -5.54 8.15
CA VAL A 30 6.72 -5.95 9.56
C VAL A 30 6.99 -7.45 9.74
N ALA A 31 6.49 -8.30 8.86
CA ALA A 31 6.80 -9.73 8.91
C ALA A 31 8.28 -10.01 8.61
N TRP A 32 8.89 -9.24 7.71
CA TRP A 32 10.30 -9.36 7.34
C TRP A 32 11.24 -8.98 8.48
N SER A 33 10.87 -8.02 9.34
CA SER A 33 11.70 -7.62 10.48
C SER A 33 11.92 -8.74 11.50
N VAL A 34 11.05 -9.76 11.55
CA VAL A 34 11.23 -10.95 12.41
C VAL A 34 12.47 -11.75 12.03
N PHE A 35 12.92 -11.67 10.77
CA PHE A 35 14.12 -12.34 10.29
C PHE A 35 15.41 -11.55 10.57
N GLN A 36 15.32 -10.40 11.23
CA GLN A 36 16.48 -9.57 11.57
C GLN A 36 17.46 -10.37 12.45
N GLY A 37 18.66 -10.62 11.93
CA GLY A 37 19.72 -11.40 12.60
C GLY A 37 19.75 -12.90 12.24
N ALA A 38 18.71 -13.43 11.58
CA ALA A 38 18.69 -14.81 11.06
C ALA A 38 19.17 -14.92 9.61
N VAL A 39 19.15 -13.80 8.86
CA VAL A 39 19.59 -13.73 7.45
C VAL A 39 20.85 -12.90 7.31
N ASN A 40 21.60 -13.13 6.22
CA ASN A 40 22.77 -12.34 5.86
C ASN A 40 22.41 -10.83 5.82
N PRO A 41 23.18 -9.96 6.49
CA PRO A 41 22.90 -8.52 6.56
C PRO A 41 22.68 -7.85 5.20
N LEU A 42 23.42 -8.28 4.18
CA LEU A 42 23.34 -7.72 2.83
C LEU A 42 22.00 -8.06 2.16
N VAL A 43 21.51 -9.29 2.35
CA VAL A 43 20.22 -9.75 1.85
C VAL A 43 19.07 -9.06 2.58
N PHE A 44 19.20 -8.91 3.90
CA PHE A 44 18.19 -8.20 4.69
C PHE A 44 18.06 -6.73 4.26
N ALA A 45 19.20 -6.05 4.05
CA ALA A 45 19.23 -4.67 3.58
C ALA A 45 18.64 -4.52 2.17
N SER A 46 18.96 -5.40 1.23
CA SER A 46 18.41 -5.34 -0.13
C SER A 46 16.89 -5.51 -0.16
N VAL A 47 16.34 -6.42 0.65
CA VAL A 47 14.89 -6.64 0.73
C VAL A 47 14.19 -5.46 1.39
N ASN A 48 14.77 -4.90 2.46
CA ASN A 48 14.22 -3.70 3.09
C ASN A 48 14.23 -2.49 2.15
N MET A 49 15.30 -2.33 1.36
CA MET A 49 15.39 -1.26 0.37
C MET A 49 14.33 -1.43 -0.72
N ALA A 50 14.14 -2.65 -1.24
CA ALA A 50 13.11 -2.94 -2.23
C ALA A 50 11.68 -2.70 -1.71
N LEU A 51 11.38 -3.14 -0.48
CA LEU A 51 10.10 -2.86 0.19
C LEU A 51 9.87 -1.36 0.38
N SER A 52 10.90 -0.63 0.81
CA SER A 52 10.83 0.83 0.99
C SER A 52 10.54 1.56 -0.32
N VAL A 53 11.19 1.15 -1.42
CA VAL A 53 10.92 1.67 -2.77
C VAL A 53 9.50 1.34 -3.20
N ALA A 54 9.03 0.11 -2.96
CA ALA A 54 7.66 -0.28 -3.29
C ALA A 54 6.61 0.56 -2.54
N VAL A 55 6.84 0.86 -1.26
CA VAL A 55 5.99 1.78 -0.48
C VAL A 55 6.02 3.19 -1.08
N ALA A 56 7.20 3.69 -1.44
CA ALA A 56 7.34 5.03 -2.03
C ALA A 56 6.59 5.14 -3.36
N VAL A 57 6.74 4.16 -4.25
CA VAL A 57 6.00 4.12 -5.53
C VAL A 57 4.50 4.03 -5.29
N ALA A 58 4.05 3.17 -4.38
CA ALA A 58 2.63 3.03 -4.07
C ALA A 58 2.03 4.34 -3.50
N ARG A 59 2.83 5.14 -2.78
CA ARG A 59 2.44 6.48 -2.31
C ARG A 59 2.48 7.55 -3.40
N VAL A 60 3.35 7.43 -4.40
CA VAL A 60 3.43 8.36 -5.55
C VAL A 60 2.24 8.21 -6.48
N VAL A 61 1.61 7.03 -6.55
CA VAL A 61 0.31 6.86 -7.22
C VAL A 61 -0.81 7.44 -6.33
N GLN A 62 -0.71 8.72 -6.02
CA GLN A 62 -1.78 9.48 -5.39
C GLN A 62 -2.87 9.76 -6.43
N GLN A 63 -4.11 9.56 -5.97
CA GLN A 63 -5.36 9.70 -6.71
C GLN A 63 -5.45 11.05 -7.44
N SER A 64 -5.07 11.10 -8.72
CA SER A 64 -5.22 12.28 -9.60
C SER A 64 -6.66 12.83 -9.68
N LYS A 65 -7.67 12.11 -9.18
CA LYS A 65 -9.09 12.44 -9.36
C LYS A 65 -9.80 13.07 -8.17
N LEU A 66 -9.13 13.36 -7.06
CA LEU A 66 -9.77 14.00 -5.89
C LEU A 66 -9.65 15.53 -5.85
N ARG A 67 -9.22 16.16 -6.95
CA ARG A 67 -9.08 17.63 -7.03
C ARG A 67 -10.05 18.21 -8.05
N GLU A 68 -11.35 18.02 -7.81
CA GLU A 68 -12.38 18.85 -8.44
C GLU A 68 -13.00 19.69 -7.32
N PRO A 69 -12.81 21.03 -7.33
CA PRO A 69 -13.46 21.90 -6.35
C PRO A 69 -14.97 21.78 -6.51
N PRO A 70 -15.77 21.93 -5.43
CA PRO A 70 -17.22 21.95 -5.57
C PRO A 70 -17.61 23.10 -6.50
N ALA A 71 -18.23 22.76 -7.63
CA ALA A 71 -18.89 23.73 -8.50
C ALA A 71 -20.09 24.30 -7.74
N ASN A 72 -19.90 25.50 -7.21
CA ASN A 72 -20.94 26.34 -6.68
C ASN A 72 -21.74 26.94 -7.85
N GLU A 73 -22.89 26.35 -8.15
CA GLU A 73 -24.03 26.99 -8.84
C GLU A 73 -25.27 26.94 -7.92
#